data_AF-A0A800LSV7-F1
#
_entry.id   AF-A0A800LSV7-F1
#
_cell.length_a   1.000
_cell.length_b   1.000
_cell.length_c   1.000
_cell.angle_alpha   90.00
_cell.angle_beta   90.00
_cell.angle_gamma   90.00
#
_symmetry.space_group_name_H-M   'P 1'
#
loop_
_entity.id
_entity.type
_entity.pdbx_description
1 polymer ?
#
loop_
_entity_poly.entity_id
_entity_poly.type
_entity_poly.pdbx_seq_one_letter_code
_entity_poly.pdbx_strand_id
1 'polypeptide(L)'
;MPLSPLKQFLGSSTPKAWVNEALKQQDILLIDHAHCEKKAAQTAMQLMFRHPTRSDLLTKMSRLAKEELIHFEQVCRIMRKRGIVYDHLDASRYVSGLRKLVRTHEPAKLMDTLIIGAFVEARSCERFDALVPFLDDELAKFYSSLLKSEARHYEDYLKLAKDVALETGAKGLADFEQRIVLVRELETQLITSEDTQFCFHSGVLIINHHSNKNNGLANGLVLAGNTLGTIVAAQLMGQLFDMYQFDKAVLILGLCTIVQIPS
;
A
#
# COMPACT_ATOMS: atom_id res chain seq x y z
N MET A 1 24.79 -1.21 -0.52
CA MET A 1 24.61 -1.62 -1.93
C MET A 1 24.04 -0.41 -2.64
N PRO A 2 24.56 0.01 -3.80
CA PRO A 2 24.03 1.16 -4.50
C PRO A 2 22.61 0.86 -5.01
N LEU A 3 21.65 1.75 -4.77
CA LEU A 3 20.28 1.63 -5.28
C LEU A 3 20.19 1.86 -6.80
N SER A 4 21.29 2.24 -7.45
CA SER A 4 21.31 2.62 -8.87
C SER A 4 20.85 1.51 -9.83
N PRO A 5 21.23 0.22 -9.67
CA PRO A 5 20.77 -0.81 -10.61
C PRO A 5 19.26 -1.06 -10.51
N LEU A 6 18.72 -1.02 -9.29
CA LEU A 6 17.30 -1.15 -9.01
C LEU A 6 16.50 0.04 -9.56
N LYS A 7 17.01 1.27 -9.40
CA LYS A 7 16.39 2.47 -10.00
C LYS A 7 16.41 2.44 -11.53
N GLN A 8 17.44 1.86 -12.15
CA GLN A 8 17.51 1.65 -13.60
C GLN A 8 16.60 0.50 -14.08
N PHE A 9 16.30 -0.47 -13.20
CA PHE A 9 15.39 -1.57 -13.50
C PHE A 9 13.93 -1.09 -13.59
N LEU A 10 13.54 -0.13 -12.75
CA LEU A 10 12.22 0.52 -12.79
C LEU A 10 12.09 1.49 -13.97
N GLY A 11 10.87 1.67 -14.49
CA GLY A 11 10.62 2.57 -15.62
C GLY A 11 10.32 4.03 -15.23
N SER A 12 10.08 4.29 -13.96
CA SER A 12 9.91 5.65 -13.41
C SER A 12 10.28 5.71 -11.93
N SER A 13 10.70 6.90 -11.47
CA SER A 13 10.77 7.19 -10.04
C SER A 13 9.37 7.34 -9.43
N THR A 14 9.27 7.23 -8.11
CA THR A 14 8.02 7.51 -7.39
C THR A 14 7.59 8.96 -7.59
N PRO A 15 6.34 9.22 -8.02
CA PRO A 15 5.84 10.59 -8.20
C PRO A 15 5.85 11.39 -6.91
N LYS A 16 6.27 12.66 -6.96
CA LYS A 16 6.28 13.54 -5.78
C LYS A 16 4.88 13.71 -5.17
N ALA A 17 3.84 13.70 -6.00
CA ALA A 17 2.46 13.73 -5.54
C ALA A 17 2.12 12.54 -4.63
N TRP A 18 2.60 11.32 -4.95
CA TRP A 18 2.41 10.16 -4.08
C TRP A 18 3.15 10.33 -2.75
N VAL A 19 4.40 10.83 -2.76
CA VAL A 19 5.16 11.12 -1.53
C VAL A 19 4.40 12.10 -0.64
N ASN A 20 3.86 13.18 -1.22
CA ASN A 20 3.11 14.18 -0.47
C ASN A 20 1.87 13.59 0.20
N GLU A 21 1.16 12.67 -0.45
CA GLU A 21 0.01 11.98 0.14
C GLU A 21 0.42 10.97 1.22
N ALA A 22 1.52 10.24 1.01
CA ALA A 22 2.06 9.31 2.00
C ALA A 22 2.44 10.00 3.32
N LEU A 23 2.93 11.25 3.25
CA LEU A 23 3.26 12.03 4.43
C LEU A 23 2.01 12.49 5.21
N LYS A 24 0.87 12.65 4.55
CA LYS A 24 -0.41 13.02 5.18
C LYS A 24 -1.14 11.83 5.80
N GLN A 25 -0.94 10.63 5.25
CA GLN A 25 -1.71 9.41 5.56
C GLN A 25 -0.78 8.29 6.08
N GLN A 26 0.10 8.60 7.04
CA GLN A 26 1.11 7.66 7.55
C GLN A 26 0.51 6.46 8.28
N ASP A 27 -0.67 6.61 8.88
CA ASP A 27 -1.45 5.53 9.47
C ASP A 27 -1.85 4.48 8.43
N ILE A 28 -2.47 4.92 7.33
CA ILE A 28 -2.85 4.06 6.20
C ILE A 28 -1.61 3.44 5.56
N LEU A 29 -0.53 4.23 5.39
CA LEU A 29 0.76 3.76 4.88
C LEU A 29 1.30 2.58 5.70
N LEU A 30 1.33 2.71 7.03
CA LEU A 30 1.87 1.68 7.92
C LEU A 30 0.98 0.43 7.97
N ILE A 31 -0.35 0.60 7.96
CA ILE A 31 -1.28 -0.55 7.91
C ILE A 31 -1.09 -1.31 6.60
N ASP A 32 -1.06 -0.63 5.45
CA ASP A 32 -0.86 -1.30 4.16
C ASP A 32 0.56 -1.87 4.02
N HIS A 33 1.59 -1.20 4.54
CA HIS A 33 2.94 -1.74 4.62
C HIS A 33 2.94 -3.08 5.39
N ALA A 34 2.35 -3.14 6.58
CA ALA A 34 2.23 -4.40 7.32
C ALA A 34 1.46 -5.48 6.53
N HIS A 35 0.43 -5.10 5.76
CA HIS A 35 -0.21 -6.04 4.85
C HIS A 35 0.72 -6.55 3.75
N CYS A 36 1.51 -5.68 3.14
CA CYS A 36 2.48 -6.03 2.11
C CYS A 36 3.49 -7.06 2.60
N GLU A 37 4.06 -6.86 3.78
CA GLU A 37 5.00 -7.82 4.39
C GLU A 37 4.38 -9.21 4.59
N LYS A 38 3.16 -9.24 5.14
CA LYS A 38 2.41 -10.49 5.34
C LYS A 38 2.09 -11.17 4.00
N LYS A 39 1.71 -10.40 2.97
CA LYS A 39 1.42 -10.89 1.61
C LYS A 39 2.68 -11.41 0.91
N ALA A 40 3.83 -10.79 1.12
CA ALA A 40 5.12 -11.23 0.58
C ALA A 40 5.53 -12.58 1.19
N ALA A 41 5.47 -12.72 2.51
CA ALA A 41 5.68 -13.99 3.20
C ALA A 41 4.73 -15.09 2.69
N GLN A 42 3.44 -14.79 2.57
CA GLN A 42 2.45 -15.73 2.05
C GLN A 42 2.76 -16.15 0.61
N THR A 43 3.16 -15.21 -0.25
CA THR A 43 3.49 -15.50 -1.65
C THR A 43 4.72 -16.42 -1.75
N ALA A 44 5.75 -16.17 -0.94
CA ALA A 44 6.93 -17.02 -0.87
C ALA A 44 6.58 -18.45 -0.42
N MET A 45 5.73 -18.59 0.59
CA MET A 45 5.22 -19.91 1.02
C MET A 45 4.47 -20.63 -0.11
N GLN A 46 3.60 -19.92 -0.84
CA GLN A 46 2.87 -20.49 -1.97
C GLN A 46 3.80 -20.96 -3.10
N LEU A 47 4.87 -20.20 -3.40
CA LEU A 47 5.87 -20.60 -4.39
C LEU A 47 6.60 -21.89 -3.97
N MET A 48 6.95 -22.02 -2.69
CA MET A 48 7.57 -23.25 -2.19
C MET A 48 6.68 -24.48 -2.33
N PHE A 49 5.38 -24.36 -1.99
CA PHE A 49 4.44 -25.46 -2.14
C PHE A 49 4.22 -25.84 -3.61
N ARG A 50 4.21 -24.85 -4.52
CA ARG A 50 3.92 -25.09 -5.94
C ARG A 50 5.13 -25.60 -6.73
N HIS A 51 6.34 -25.35 -6.25
CA HIS A 51 7.59 -25.71 -6.93
C HIS A 51 8.55 -26.49 -6.01
N PRO A 52 8.14 -27.66 -5.46
CA PRO A 52 8.87 -28.37 -4.41
C PRO A 52 10.20 -28.99 -4.87
N THR A 53 10.46 -29.06 -6.17
CA THR A 53 11.67 -29.68 -6.73
C THR A 53 12.78 -28.66 -7.05
N ARG A 54 12.53 -27.35 -6.87
CA ARG A 54 13.49 -26.28 -7.16
C ARG A 54 14.24 -25.86 -5.90
N SER A 55 15.35 -26.52 -5.59
CA SER A 55 16.08 -26.34 -4.32
C SER A 55 16.53 -24.90 -4.03
N ASP A 56 17.02 -24.16 -5.04
CA ASP A 56 17.42 -22.76 -4.85
C ASP A 56 16.21 -21.86 -4.57
N LEU A 57 15.09 -22.08 -5.28
CA LEU A 57 13.82 -21.40 -5.01
C LEU A 57 13.34 -21.67 -3.59
N LEU A 58 13.35 -22.93 -3.14
CA LEU A 58 12.96 -23.29 -1.77
C LEU A 58 13.81 -22.57 -0.73
N THR A 59 15.12 -22.53 -0.95
CA THR A 59 16.06 -21.89 -0.03
C THR A 59 15.83 -20.38 0.05
N LYS A 60 15.70 -19.72 -1.10
CA LYS A 60 15.49 -18.26 -1.18
C LYS A 60 14.12 -17.86 -0.64
N MET A 61 13.05 -18.54 -1.06
CA MET A 61 11.69 -18.24 -0.59
C MET A 61 11.52 -18.52 0.90
N SER A 62 12.17 -19.54 1.46
CA SER A 62 12.14 -19.79 2.92
C SER A 62 12.80 -18.67 3.70
N ARG A 63 13.94 -18.15 3.21
CA ARG A 63 14.64 -17.02 3.85
C ARG A 63 13.82 -15.74 3.74
N LEU A 64 13.31 -15.44 2.53
CA LEU A 64 12.46 -14.29 2.29
C LEU A 64 11.25 -14.31 3.22
N ALA A 65 10.49 -15.41 3.26
CA ALA A 65 9.30 -15.52 4.11
C ALA A 65 9.59 -15.25 5.60
N LYS A 66 10.75 -15.68 6.11
CA LYS A 66 11.16 -15.38 7.49
C LYS A 66 11.51 -13.91 7.68
N GLU A 67 12.24 -13.32 6.74
CA GLU A 67 12.61 -11.90 6.78
C GLU A 67 11.36 -11.00 6.74
N GLU A 68 10.38 -11.27 5.86
CA GLU A 68 9.16 -10.45 5.79
C GLU A 68 8.27 -10.57 7.02
N LEU A 69 8.23 -11.74 7.68
CA LEU A 69 7.52 -11.86 8.94
C LEU A 69 8.20 -11.04 10.06
N ILE A 70 9.54 -10.92 10.02
CA ILE A 70 10.26 -10.03 10.93
C ILE A 70 9.95 -8.56 10.59
N HIS A 71 9.93 -8.17 9.32
CA HIS A 71 9.53 -6.82 8.91
C HIS A 71 8.10 -6.51 9.37
N PHE A 72 7.15 -7.42 9.13
CA PHE A 72 5.77 -7.31 9.60
C PHE A 72 5.69 -7.03 11.11
N GLU A 73 6.38 -7.81 11.93
CA GLU A 73 6.44 -7.61 13.38
C GLU A 73 7.02 -6.23 13.76
N GLN A 74 8.03 -5.77 13.03
CA GLN A 74 8.64 -4.45 13.23
C GLN A 74 7.68 -3.31 12.90
N VAL A 75 6.95 -3.38 11.77
CA VAL A 75 5.91 -2.42 11.40
C VAL A 75 4.82 -2.38 12.47
N CYS A 76 4.29 -3.55 12.87
CA CYS A 76 3.25 -3.63 13.91
C CYS A 76 3.70 -3.04 15.25
N ARG A 77 4.99 -3.18 15.61
CA ARG A 77 5.54 -2.55 16.82
C ARG A 77 5.54 -1.03 16.71
N ILE A 78 5.91 -0.47 15.55
CA ILE A 78 5.85 0.98 15.30
C ILE A 78 4.41 1.48 15.36
N MET A 79 3.48 0.77 14.70
CA MET A 79 2.05 1.08 14.72
C MET A 79 1.52 1.16 16.16
N ARG A 80 1.84 0.15 17.00
CA ARG A 80 1.41 0.11 18.40
C ARG A 80 1.94 1.31 19.20
N LYS A 81 3.21 1.68 19.00
CA LYS A 81 3.79 2.87 19.67
C LYS A 81 3.09 4.16 19.26
N ARG A 82 2.61 4.23 18.02
CA ARG A 82 1.90 5.40 17.44
C ARG A 82 0.39 5.37 17.68
N GLY A 83 -0.14 4.37 18.41
CA GLY A 83 -1.57 4.23 18.63
C GLY A 83 -2.36 3.86 17.37
N ILE A 84 -1.70 3.37 16.32
CA ILE A 84 -2.33 2.95 15.07
C ILE A 84 -2.83 1.52 15.24
N VAL A 85 -4.13 1.32 15.04
CA VAL A 85 -4.77 0.00 15.08
C VAL A 85 -4.55 -0.71 13.75
N TYR A 86 -4.11 -1.96 13.80
CA TYR A 86 -4.04 -2.81 12.61
C TYR A 86 -5.46 -3.21 12.22
N ASP A 87 -5.90 -2.76 11.04
CA ASP A 87 -7.25 -3.00 10.52
C ASP A 87 -7.18 -3.44 9.05
N HIS A 88 -8.31 -3.87 8.51
CA HIS A 88 -8.45 -4.23 7.12
C HIS A 88 -8.33 -3.01 6.20
N LEU A 89 -7.63 -3.19 5.08
CA LEU A 89 -7.61 -2.25 3.97
C LEU A 89 -7.91 -3.00 2.68
N ASP A 90 -8.64 -2.35 1.77
CA ASP A 90 -8.86 -2.87 0.43
C ASP A 90 -7.53 -3.02 -0.31
N ALA A 91 -7.40 -4.11 -1.07
CA ALA A 91 -6.17 -4.41 -1.77
C ALA A 91 -5.93 -3.44 -2.94
N SER A 92 -4.72 -2.89 -3.02
CA SER A 92 -4.27 -2.09 -4.17
C SER A 92 -4.42 -2.83 -5.51
N ARG A 93 -4.73 -2.06 -6.56
CA ARG A 93 -4.75 -2.54 -7.96
C ARG A 93 -3.38 -2.96 -8.50
N TYR A 94 -2.27 -2.62 -7.82
CA TYR A 94 -0.92 -2.79 -8.34
C TYR A 94 -0.55 -4.26 -8.65
N VAL A 95 -0.44 -5.12 -7.63
CA VAL A 95 -0.03 -6.52 -7.81
C VAL A 95 -1.06 -7.29 -8.65
N SER A 96 -2.35 -7.03 -8.43
CA SER A 96 -3.42 -7.67 -9.21
C SER A 96 -3.37 -7.26 -10.69
N GLY A 97 -3.03 -6.00 -10.98
CA GLY A 97 -2.79 -5.50 -12.33
C GLY A 97 -1.61 -6.20 -13.01
N LEU A 98 -0.46 -6.27 -12.34
CA LEU A 98 0.73 -6.96 -12.86
C LEU A 98 0.46 -8.45 -13.12
N ARG A 99 -0.28 -9.12 -12.23
CA ARG A 99 -0.64 -10.53 -12.38
C ARG A 99 -1.44 -10.85 -13.65
N LYS A 100 -2.10 -9.86 -14.28
CA LYS A 100 -2.76 -10.04 -15.58
C LYS A 100 -1.80 -10.40 -16.71
N LEU A 101 -0.51 -10.08 -16.56
CA LEU A 101 0.52 -10.43 -17.54
C LEU A 101 0.98 -11.89 -17.41
N VAL A 102 0.71 -12.57 -16.29
CA VAL A 102 1.25 -13.90 -16.01
C VAL A 102 0.67 -14.94 -16.95
N ARG A 103 1.55 -15.63 -17.68
CA ARG A 103 1.17 -16.76 -18.54
C ARG A 103 0.65 -17.95 -17.74
N THR A 104 -0.12 -18.82 -18.38
CA THR A 104 -0.83 -19.93 -17.71
C THR A 104 -0.05 -21.24 -17.67
N HIS A 105 0.95 -21.44 -18.55
CA HIS A 105 1.72 -22.67 -18.67
C HIS A 105 3.12 -22.53 -18.05
N GLU A 106 3.65 -23.62 -17.51
CA GLU A 106 5.02 -23.69 -16.99
C GLU A 106 6.03 -23.95 -18.12
N PRO A 107 7.29 -23.51 -18.00
CA PRO A 107 7.88 -22.72 -16.90
C PRO A 107 7.62 -21.21 -17.01
N ALA A 108 6.95 -20.76 -18.08
CA ALA A 108 6.67 -19.36 -18.35
C ALA A 108 5.89 -18.65 -17.23
N LYS A 109 4.91 -19.33 -16.64
CA LYS A 109 4.13 -18.85 -15.50
C LYS A 109 5.00 -18.54 -14.29
N LEU A 110 5.90 -19.46 -13.90
CA LEU A 110 6.84 -19.24 -12.81
C LEU A 110 7.77 -18.06 -13.12
N MET A 111 8.35 -18.01 -14.33
CA MET A 111 9.23 -16.91 -14.72
C MET A 111 8.53 -15.55 -14.60
N ASP A 112 7.31 -15.42 -15.14
CA ASP A 112 6.54 -14.18 -15.05
C ASP A 112 6.22 -13.81 -13.60
N THR A 113 5.90 -14.79 -12.76
CA THR A 113 5.62 -14.59 -11.34
C THR A 113 6.84 -14.05 -10.60
N LEU A 114 8.03 -14.59 -10.88
CA LEU A 114 9.28 -14.17 -10.27
C LEU A 114 9.72 -12.78 -10.77
N ILE A 115 9.54 -12.48 -12.06
CA ILE A 115 9.77 -11.12 -12.61
C ILE A 115 8.89 -10.10 -11.88
N ILE A 116 7.60 -10.40 -11.70
CA ILE A 116 6.69 -9.51 -10.95
C ILE A 116 7.15 -9.35 -9.51
N GLY A 117 7.60 -10.42 -8.85
CA GLY A 117 8.22 -10.33 -7.52
C GLY A 117 9.37 -9.33 -7.50
N ALA A 118 10.29 -9.41 -8.47
CA ALA A 118 11.41 -8.47 -8.59
C ALA A 118 10.93 -7.01 -8.74
N PHE A 119 9.89 -6.73 -9.52
CA PHE A 119 9.33 -5.38 -9.64
C PHE A 119 8.69 -4.87 -8.35
N VAL A 120 8.00 -5.73 -7.61
CA VAL A 120 7.37 -5.37 -6.32
C VAL A 120 8.45 -4.96 -5.32
N GLU A 121 9.49 -5.79 -5.12
CA GLU A 121 10.57 -5.47 -4.16
C GLU A 121 11.40 -4.27 -4.62
N ALA A 122 11.64 -4.14 -5.93
CA ALA A 122 12.31 -2.98 -6.50
C ALA A 122 11.52 -1.69 -6.20
N ARG A 123 10.20 -1.70 -6.42
CA ARG A 123 9.36 -0.53 -6.15
C ARG A 123 9.26 -0.24 -4.65
N SER A 124 9.16 -1.26 -3.80
CA SER A 124 9.17 -1.10 -2.34
C SER A 124 10.45 -0.39 -1.88
N CYS A 125 11.61 -0.88 -2.30
CA CYS A 125 12.91 -0.28 -1.99
C CYS A 125 13.00 1.19 -2.43
N GLU A 126 12.58 1.49 -3.67
CA GLU A 126 12.61 2.86 -4.20
C GLU A 126 11.65 3.80 -3.48
N ARG A 127 10.47 3.32 -3.04
CA ARG A 127 9.51 4.10 -2.25
C ARG A 127 10.00 4.36 -0.84
N PHE A 128 10.61 3.38 -0.18
CA PHE A 128 11.24 3.61 1.12
C PHE A 128 12.32 4.69 1.01
N ASP A 129 13.22 4.59 0.03
CA ASP A 129 14.28 5.58 -0.21
C ASP A 129 13.71 6.98 -0.50
N ALA A 130 12.63 7.06 -1.29
CA ALA A 130 11.95 8.32 -1.60
C ALA A 130 11.27 8.98 -0.39
N LEU A 131 10.81 8.18 0.58
CA LEU A 131 10.14 8.67 1.79
C LEU A 131 11.13 9.11 2.86
N VAL A 132 12.22 8.37 3.08
CA VAL A 132 13.18 8.56 4.19
C VAL A 132 13.54 10.02 4.48
N PRO A 133 13.85 10.89 3.48
CA PRO A 133 14.22 12.28 3.75
C PRO A 133 13.13 13.16 4.40
N PHE A 134 11.89 12.69 4.44
CA PHE A 134 10.71 13.45 4.88
C PHE A 134 10.05 12.88 6.14
N LEU A 135 10.56 11.78 6.69
CA LEU A 135 9.98 11.09 7.84
C LEU A 135 10.65 11.55 9.15
N ASP A 136 9.98 11.29 10.28
CA ASP A 136 10.60 11.42 11.60
C ASP A 136 11.74 10.41 11.79
N ASP A 137 12.63 10.68 12.75
CA ASP A 137 13.85 9.88 12.98
C ASP A 137 13.59 8.38 13.19
N GLU A 138 12.51 8.00 13.89
CA GLU A 138 12.22 6.58 14.16
C GLU A 138 11.83 5.87 12.86
N LEU A 139 10.91 6.47 12.09
CA LEU A 139 10.41 5.87 10.86
C LEU A 139 11.44 5.93 9.73
N ALA A 140 12.18 7.04 9.61
CA ALA A 140 13.29 7.18 8.66
C ALA A 140 14.36 6.10 8.90
N LYS A 141 14.74 5.87 10.16
CA LYS A 141 15.70 4.81 10.52
C LYS A 141 15.15 3.43 10.21
N PHE A 142 13.88 3.17 10.49
CA PHE A 142 13.25 1.90 10.17
C PHE A 142 13.23 1.64 8.66
N TYR A 143 12.69 2.55 7.84
CA TYR A 143 12.64 2.38 6.38
C TYR A 143 14.04 2.30 5.76
N SER A 144 15.01 3.07 6.26
CA SER A 144 16.42 2.96 5.84
C SER A 144 17.00 1.56 6.11
N SER A 145 16.58 0.92 7.22
CA SER A 145 17.06 -0.42 7.57
C SER A 145 16.51 -1.52 6.66
N LEU A 146 15.35 -1.29 6.03
CA LEU A 146 14.73 -2.22 5.08
C LEU A 146 15.41 -2.21 3.72
N LEU A 147 15.97 -1.08 3.28
CA LEU A 147 16.53 -0.91 1.93
C LEU A 147 17.48 -2.04 1.49
N LYS A 148 18.28 -2.55 2.43
CA LYS A 148 19.22 -3.64 2.14
C LYS A 148 18.54 -5.01 1.98
N SER A 149 17.46 -5.30 2.71
CA SER A 149 16.68 -6.52 2.50
C SER A 149 15.95 -6.47 1.16
N GLU A 150 15.22 -5.38 0.93
CA GLU A 150 14.42 -5.18 -0.29
C GLU A 150 15.26 -5.32 -1.56
N ALA A 151 16.45 -4.68 -1.58
CA ALA A 151 17.36 -4.78 -2.72
C ALA A 151 17.86 -6.22 -2.95
N ARG A 152 18.11 -6.99 -1.88
CA ARG A 152 18.47 -8.41 -2.01
C ARG A 152 17.30 -9.26 -2.50
N HIS A 153 16.08 -8.99 -2.03
CA HIS A 153 14.89 -9.73 -2.46
C HIS A 153 14.61 -9.50 -3.94
N TYR A 154 14.73 -8.26 -4.41
CA TYR A 154 14.73 -7.93 -5.83
C TYR A 154 15.75 -8.75 -6.62
N GLU A 155 17.02 -8.78 -6.18
CA GLU A 155 18.09 -9.53 -6.85
C GLU A 155 17.80 -11.04 -6.86
N ASP A 156 17.31 -11.59 -5.75
CA ASP A 156 16.98 -13.00 -5.62
C ASP A 156 15.83 -13.40 -6.53
N TYR A 157 14.76 -12.60 -6.61
CA TYR A 157 13.67 -12.83 -7.56
C TYR A 157 14.15 -12.76 -9.02
N LEU A 158 14.94 -11.75 -9.38
CA LEU A 158 15.43 -11.57 -10.74
C LEU A 158 16.37 -12.71 -11.16
N LYS A 159 17.23 -13.16 -10.24
CA LYS A 159 18.09 -14.32 -10.46
C LYS A 159 17.27 -15.59 -10.67
N LEU A 160 16.31 -15.87 -9.78
CA LEU A 160 15.44 -17.05 -9.92
C LEU A 160 14.67 -17.01 -11.25
N ALA A 161 14.16 -15.85 -11.66
CA ALA A 161 13.48 -15.71 -12.94
C ALA A 161 14.41 -16.00 -14.13
N LYS A 162 15.65 -15.53 -14.07
CA LYS A 162 16.67 -15.80 -15.10
C LYS A 162 17.06 -17.28 -15.15
N ASP A 163 17.17 -17.93 -14.01
CA ASP A 163 17.44 -19.37 -13.93
C ASP A 163 16.31 -20.17 -14.57
N VAL A 164 15.05 -19.78 -14.34
CA VAL A 164 13.88 -20.39 -14.99
C VAL A 164 13.89 -20.18 -16.51
N ALA A 165 14.38 -19.03 -17.00
CA ALA A 165 14.53 -18.77 -18.43
C ALA A 165 15.53 -19.70 -19.12
N LEU A 166 16.45 -20.30 -18.36
CA LEU A 166 17.48 -21.25 -18.82
C LEU A 166 17.05 -22.72 -18.66
N GLU A 167 15.90 -22.99 -18.03
CA GLU A 167 15.37 -24.36 -17.89
C GLU A 167 14.94 -24.96 -19.25
N THR A 168 14.99 -26.29 -19.34
CA THR A 168 14.46 -27.02 -20.51
C THR A 168 12.96 -26.73 -20.67
N GLY A 169 12.55 -26.35 -21.88
CA GLY A 169 11.17 -25.98 -22.20
C GLY A 169 10.85 -24.49 -22.00
N ALA A 170 11.78 -23.69 -21.45
CA ALA A 170 11.69 -22.24 -21.49
C ALA A 170 12.05 -21.69 -22.89
N LYS A 171 11.61 -20.46 -23.17
CA LYS A 171 11.89 -19.77 -24.43
C LYS A 171 13.26 -19.06 -24.47
N GLY A 172 14.06 -19.20 -23.41
CA GLY A 172 15.40 -18.62 -23.32
C GLY A 172 15.43 -17.18 -22.81
N LEU A 173 16.64 -16.62 -22.74
CA LEU A 173 16.90 -15.29 -22.17
C LEU A 173 16.25 -14.14 -22.97
N ALA A 174 16.05 -14.30 -24.29
CA ALA A 174 15.37 -13.29 -25.09
C ALA A 174 13.91 -13.08 -24.65
N ASP A 175 13.20 -14.16 -24.29
CA ASP A 175 11.86 -14.08 -23.71
C ASP A 175 11.92 -13.38 -22.35
N PHE A 176 12.83 -13.77 -21.46
CA PHE A 176 13.02 -13.14 -20.16
C PHE A 176 13.19 -11.61 -20.24
N GLU A 177 14.09 -11.12 -21.11
CA GLU A 177 14.31 -9.69 -21.30
C GLU A 177 13.05 -8.98 -21.86
N GLN A 178 12.36 -9.60 -22.82
CA GLN A 178 11.10 -9.07 -23.35
C GLN A 178 10.02 -8.98 -22.28
N ARG A 179 9.95 -9.97 -21.38
CA ARG A 179 9.01 -9.98 -20.26
C ARG A 179 9.32 -8.88 -19.25
N ILE A 180 10.59 -8.60 -18.97
CA ILE A 180 10.98 -7.46 -18.13
C ILE A 180 10.48 -6.15 -18.74
N VAL A 181 10.66 -5.94 -20.04
CA VAL A 181 10.18 -4.71 -20.71
C VAL A 181 8.66 -4.57 -20.57
N LEU A 182 7.91 -5.63 -20.85
CA LEU A 182 6.44 -5.61 -20.75
C LEU A 182 5.96 -5.31 -19.33
N VAL A 183 6.56 -5.97 -18.32
CA VAL A 183 6.19 -5.75 -16.92
C VAL A 183 6.58 -4.33 -16.49
N ARG A 184 7.75 -3.82 -16.91
CA ARG A 184 8.20 -2.44 -16.63
C ARG A 184 7.22 -1.40 -17.16
N GLU A 185 6.75 -1.57 -18.39
CA GLU A 185 5.80 -0.64 -19.01
C GLU A 185 4.49 -0.58 -18.22
N LEU A 186 3.92 -1.73 -17.88
CA LEU A 186 2.68 -1.77 -17.08
C LEU A 186 2.91 -1.27 -15.65
N GLU A 187 4.03 -1.63 -15.01
CA GLU A 187 4.39 -1.16 -13.68
C GLU A 187 4.49 0.36 -13.63
N THR A 188 5.16 0.95 -14.63
CA THR A 188 5.28 2.41 -14.78
C THR A 188 3.91 3.05 -14.92
N GLN A 189 3.01 2.47 -15.73
CA GLN A 189 1.64 2.96 -15.88
C GLN A 189 0.88 2.91 -14.56
N LEU A 190 0.97 1.80 -13.81
CA LEU A 190 0.29 1.65 -12.51
C LEU A 190 0.78 2.66 -11.46
N ILE A 191 2.08 2.98 -11.47
CA ILE A 191 2.70 3.90 -10.52
C ILE A 191 2.45 5.37 -10.86
N THR A 192 2.39 5.71 -12.14
CA THR A 192 2.29 7.10 -12.59
C THR A 192 0.87 7.56 -12.90
N SER A 193 -0.05 6.64 -13.18
CA SER A 193 -1.45 6.97 -13.43
C SER A 193 -2.22 7.28 -12.16
N GLU A 194 -3.37 7.93 -12.33
CA GLU A 194 -4.31 8.26 -11.26
C GLU A 194 -4.83 7.01 -10.55
N ASP A 195 -5.02 7.12 -9.23
CA ASP A 195 -5.55 6.09 -8.36
C ASP A 195 -6.58 6.69 -7.41
N THR A 196 -7.63 5.94 -7.11
CA THR A 196 -8.73 6.41 -6.23
C THR A 196 -8.48 6.09 -4.77
N GLN A 197 -7.51 5.23 -4.48
CA GLN A 197 -7.18 4.79 -3.13
C GLN A 197 -5.68 4.97 -2.86
N PHE A 198 -5.35 5.45 -1.67
CA PHE A 198 -3.97 5.50 -1.21
C PHE A 198 -3.55 4.14 -0.64
N CYS A 199 -2.46 3.59 -1.17
CA CYS A 199 -1.79 2.38 -0.69
C CYS A 199 -0.27 2.54 -0.86
N PHE A 200 0.50 1.65 -0.23
CA PHE A 200 1.96 1.63 -0.35
C PHE A 200 2.43 1.49 -1.80
N HIS A 201 1.72 0.74 -2.66
CA HIS A 201 2.00 0.61 -4.09
C HIS A 201 0.95 1.30 -5.00
N SER A 202 0.14 2.23 -4.50
CA SER A 202 -0.85 2.93 -5.34
C SER A 202 -0.20 3.86 -6.38
N GLY A 203 -0.97 4.21 -7.40
CA GLY A 203 -0.64 5.32 -8.30
C GLY A 203 -0.79 6.69 -7.64
N VAL A 204 -0.92 7.75 -8.44
CA VAL A 204 -1.10 9.11 -7.96
C VAL A 204 -2.54 9.29 -7.47
N LEU A 205 -2.73 9.53 -6.17
CA LEU A 205 -4.06 9.69 -5.60
C LEU A 205 -4.79 10.90 -6.22
N ILE A 206 -6.00 10.68 -6.74
CA ILE A 206 -6.92 11.75 -7.12
C ILE A 206 -7.86 12.07 -5.97
N ILE A 207 -7.79 13.30 -5.47
CA ILE A 207 -8.74 13.80 -4.47
C ILE A 207 -10.03 14.20 -5.21
N ASN A 208 -10.93 13.24 -5.38
CA ASN A 208 -12.28 13.55 -5.83
C ASN A 208 -13.01 14.32 -4.72
N HIS A 209 -13.13 15.65 -4.86
CA HIS A 209 -13.93 16.51 -3.97
C HIS A 209 -15.43 16.15 -3.89
N HIS A 210 -15.88 15.06 -4.54
CA HIS A 210 -17.27 14.62 -4.58
C HIS A 210 -17.62 13.35 -3.78
N SER A 211 -16.68 12.75 -3.04
CA SER A 211 -16.99 11.54 -2.24
C SER A 211 -16.89 11.74 -0.73
N ASN A 212 -17.50 12.82 -0.22
CA ASN A 212 -17.86 12.91 1.21
C ASN A 212 -19.35 13.19 1.42
N LYS A 213 -20.21 12.60 0.59
CA LYS A 213 -21.68 12.61 0.82
C LYS A 213 -22.18 11.42 1.62
N ASN A 214 -21.38 10.36 1.79
CA ASN A 214 -21.80 9.14 2.49
C ASN A 214 -21.24 9.01 3.92
N ASN A 215 -20.35 9.90 4.38
CA ASN A 215 -19.97 10.01 5.79
C ASN A 215 -20.69 11.16 6.50
N GLY A 216 -21.91 11.51 6.06
CA GLY A 216 -22.76 12.52 6.71
C GLY A 216 -23.21 12.17 8.15
N LEU A 217 -22.72 11.06 8.71
CA LEU A 217 -22.93 10.68 10.11
C LEU A 217 -21.74 11.05 11.03
N ALA A 218 -20.61 11.51 10.50
CA ALA A 218 -19.42 11.80 11.31
C ALA A 218 -19.26 13.27 11.76
N ASN A 219 -20.04 14.20 11.20
CA ASN A 219 -19.92 15.65 11.51
C ASN A 219 -21.20 16.25 12.13
N GLY A 220 -22.10 15.43 12.68
CA GLY A 220 -23.32 15.91 13.32
C GLY A 220 -23.22 15.86 14.86
N LEU A 221 -23.41 17.00 15.53
CA LEU A 221 -23.61 17.03 16.97
C LEU A 221 -25.07 16.71 17.30
N VAL A 222 -25.32 15.61 18.01
CA VAL A 222 -26.66 15.23 18.50
C VAL A 222 -26.74 15.52 20.00
N LEU A 223 -27.57 16.48 20.41
CA LEU A 223 -27.85 16.79 21.80
C LEU A 223 -29.27 16.32 22.16
N ALA A 224 -29.37 15.44 23.15
CA ALA A 224 -30.65 15.00 23.72
C ALA A 224 -30.84 15.62 25.10
N GLY A 225 -31.96 16.31 25.31
CA GLY A 225 -32.28 16.97 26.58
C GLY A 225 -33.78 17.11 26.79
N ASN A 226 -34.19 17.25 28.05
CA ASN A 226 -35.56 17.58 28.44
C ASN A 226 -35.88 19.05 28.11
N THR A 227 -37.17 19.40 28.11
CA THR A 227 -37.73 20.65 27.56
C THR A 227 -37.09 21.95 28.05
N LEU A 228 -36.49 21.96 29.25
CA LEU A 228 -35.78 23.14 29.78
C LEU A 228 -34.33 23.26 29.26
N GLY A 229 -33.66 22.14 28.96
CA GLY A 229 -32.28 22.12 28.48
C GLY A 229 -32.12 22.51 27.01
N THR A 230 -33.20 22.47 26.24
CA THR A 230 -33.15 22.64 24.77
C THR A 230 -33.14 24.08 24.30
N ILE A 231 -33.63 25.04 25.11
CA ILE A 231 -33.58 26.47 24.79
C ILE A 231 -32.15 27.01 24.95
N VAL A 232 -31.46 26.62 26.02
CA VAL A 232 -30.06 27.00 26.27
C VAL A 232 -29.12 26.40 25.22
N ALA A 233 -29.40 25.16 24.78
CA ALA A 233 -28.62 24.49 23.74
C ALA A 233 -28.73 25.16 22.37
N ALA A 234 -29.90 25.72 22.00
CA ALA A 234 -30.09 26.38 20.70
C ALA A 234 -29.26 27.66 20.54
N GLN A 235 -29.09 28.46 21.61
CA GLN A 235 -28.26 29.67 21.58
C GLN A 235 -26.75 29.38 21.57
N LEU A 236 -26.30 28.31 22.25
CA LEU A 236 -24.90 27.86 22.18
C LEU A 236 -24.57 27.20 20.83
N MET A 237 -25.54 26.54 20.20
CA MET A 237 -25.36 25.87 18.91
C MET A 237 -24.95 26.83 17.80
N GLY A 238 -25.49 28.06 17.76
CA GLY A 238 -25.07 29.07 16.79
C GLY A 238 -23.59 29.42 16.90
N GLN A 239 -23.06 29.56 18.12
CA GLN A 239 -21.65 29.86 18.37
C GLN A 239 -20.72 28.68 18.04
N LEU A 240 -21.17 27.45 18.27
CA LEU A 240 -20.41 26.24 17.93
C LEU A 240 -20.40 25.97 16.41
N PHE A 241 -21.47 26.32 15.70
CA PHE A 241 -21.58 26.17 14.25
C PHE A 241 -20.54 27.03 13.52
N ASP A 242 -20.43 28.29 13.92
CA ASP A 242 -19.47 29.25 13.35
C ASP A 242 -18.01 28.90 13.70
N MET A 243 -17.77 28.37 14.92
CA MET A 243 -16.42 28.06 15.40
C MET A 243 -15.81 26.79 14.77
N TYR A 244 -16.64 25.82 14.38
CA TYR A 244 -16.19 24.50 13.88
C TYR A 244 -16.56 24.19 12.42
N GLN A 245 -17.24 25.11 11.72
CA GLN A 245 -17.64 24.98 10.31
C GLN A 245 -18.43 23.70 10.00
N PHE A 246 -19.50 23.46 10.75
CA PHE A 246 -20.40 22.34 10.46
C PHE A 246 -21.34 22.70 9.29
N ASP A 247 -21.59 21.75 8.39
CA ASP A 247 -22.47 21.97 7.23
C ASP A 247 -23.97 21.79 7.56
N LYS A 248 -24.29 21.01 8.60
CA LYS A 248 -25.68 20.70 9.05
C LYS A 248 -25.73 20.36 10.53
N ALA A 249 -26.80 20.79 11.22
CA ALA A 249 -27.12 20.35 12.57
C ALA A 249 -28.54 19.76 12.62
N VAL A 250 -28.72 18.73 13.46
CA VAL A 250 -30.03 18.15 13.76
C VAL A 250 -30.25 18.23 15.26
N LEU A 251 -31.24 19.02 15.68
CA LEU A 251 -31.65 19.11 17.08
C LEU A 251 -32.89 18.23 17.28
N ILE A 252 -32.79 17.23 18.16
CA ILE A 252 -33.89 16.32 18.49
C ILE A 252 -34.55 16.80 19.78
N LEU A 253 -35.69 17.46 19.63
CA LEU A 253 -36.58 17.83 20.74
C LEU A 253 -37.50 16.65 21.05
N GLY A 254 -37.66 16.31 22.32
CA GLY A 254 -38.39 15.13 22.79
C GLY A 254 -39.71 14.86 22.05
N LEU A 255 -39.96 13.55 21.82
CA LEU A 255 -41.09 12.95 21.11
C LEU A 255 -41.55 13.72 19.86
N CYS A 256 -40.82 13.49 18.78
CA CYS A 256 -41.22 13.70 17.38
C CYS A 256 -41.24 15.14 16.85
N THR A 257 -40.16 15.91 17.00
CA THR A 257 -39.92 17.04 16.07
C THR A 257 -38.47 17.05 15.60
N ILE A 258 -38.27 16.91 14.28
CA ILE A 258 -36.99 17.12 13.60
C ILE A 258 -37.05 18.51 12.96
N VAL A 259 -36.19 19.43 13.40
CA VAL A 259 -36.05 20.74 12.76
C VAL A 259 -34.77 20.74 11.96
N GLN A 260 -34.90 20.90 10.64
CA GLN A 260 -33.78 21.05 9.73
C GLN A 260 -33.47 22.55 9.64
N ILE A 261 -32.33 22.97 10.21
CA ILE A 261 -31.90 24.37 10.14
C ILE A 261 -31.13 24.53 8.82
N PRO A 262 -31.57 25.39 7.87
CA PRO A 262 -30.79 25.71 6.69
C PRO A 262 -29.58 26.57 7.08
N SER A 263 -28.49 26.43 6.31
CA SER A 263 -27.31 27.30 6.34
C SER A 263 -27.65 28.77 6.31
#